data_AF-A0A8H7ANH3-F1
#
_entry.id   AF-A0A8H7ANH3-F1
#
_cell.length_a   1.000
_cell.length_b   1.000
_cell.length_c   1.000
_cell.angle_alpha   90.00
_cell.angle_beta   90.00
_cell.angle_gamma   90.00
#
_symmetry.space_group_name_H-M   'P 1'
#
loop_
_entity.id
_entity.type
_entity.pdbx_description
1 polymer ?
#
loop_
_entity_poly.entity_id
_entity_poly.type
_entity_poly.pdbx_seq_one_letter_code
_entity_poly.pdbx_strand_id
1 'polypeptide(L)'
;MPINILRLNHAPSSHPNNLIAFIKPLPRPAALSTEQSHADTFLRAIAAQCLPVMKRHHLSITSLEEHEPNREFIGRNFNNGEVIQLVLQRRDGSWMSFRQVQMVMMHELAHNVQMNHGRAFWAERNQFAAEMKALWERGYTGRGFGVLGGSWTV
;
A
#
# COMPACT_ATOMS: atom_id res chain seq x y z
N MET A 1 -2.64 16.01 -7.18
CA MET A 1 -1.53 16.99 -6.99
C MET A 1 -0.59 16.42 -5.94
N PRO A 2 0.74 16.46 -6.09
CA PRO A 2 1.63 15.95 -5.04
C PRO A 2 1.39 16.75 -3.75
N ILE A 3 1.29 16.05 -2.63
CA ILE A 3 1.20 16.69 -1.32
C ILE A 3 2.51 17.46 -1.09
N ASN A 4 2.41 18.77 -0.84
CA ASN A 4 3.56 19.63 -0.57
C ASN A 4 4.08 19.42 0.86
N ILE A 5 4.57 18.21 1.15
CA ILE A 5 5.21 17.84 2.41
C ILE A 5 6.71 17.69 2.19
N LEU A 6 7.48 18.48 2.93
CA LEU A 6 8.93 18.29 3.03
C LEU A 6 9.23 17.15 4.00
N ARG A 7 9.87 16.08 3.52
CA ARG A 7 10.41 15.02 4.39
C ARG A 7 11.81 15.40 4.84
N LEU A 8 11.98 15.68 6.13
CA LEU A 8 13.29 15.92 6.73
C LEU A 8 14.05 14.59 6.89
N ASN A 9 15.38 14.60 6.69
CA ASN A 9 16.27 13.42 6.80
C ASN A 9 15.91 12.23 5.88
N HIS A 10 15.23 12.50 4.77
CA HIS A 10 14.81 11.48 3.82
C HIS A 10 15.91 11.13 2.81
N ALA A 11 16.38 9.88 2.81
CA ALA A 11 17.26 9.37 1.76
C ALA A 11 16.43 9.02 0.51
N PRO A 12 16.61 9.72 -0.63
CA PRO A 12 15.78 9.54 -1.83
C PRO A 12 15.80 8.12 -2.41
N SER A 13 16.88 7.36 -2.21
CA SER A 13 17.03 5.98 -2.66
C SER A 13 16.20 4.96 -1.86
N SER A 14 15.65 5.35 -0.70
CA SER A 14 14.95 4.44 0.22
C SER A 14 13.42 4.43 0.06
N HIS A 15 12.85 5.42 -0.64
CA HIS A 15 11.41 5.62 -0.66
C HIS A 15 10.78 5.29 -2.02
N PRO A 16 9.92 4.26 -2.10
CA PRO A 16 9.52 3.68 -3.37
C PRO A 16 8.44 4.48 -4.13
N ASN A 17 7.75 5.41 -3.45
CA ASN A 17 6.63 6.14 -4.04
C ASN A 17 6.51 7.56 -3.46
N ASN A 18 6.86 8.56 -4.26
CA ASN A 18 6.80 9.97 -3.86
C ASN A 18 5.37 10.52 -3.67
N LEU A 19 4.32 9.77 -4.03
CA LEU A 19 2.92 10.11 -3.80
C LEU A 19 2.39 9.62 -2.44
N ILE A 20 3.22 8.94 -1.65
CA ILE A 20 2.91 8.49 -0.28
C ILE A 20 3.89 9.17 0.65
N ALA A 21 3.47 10.08 1.54
CA ALA A 21 4.42 10.84 2.37
C ALA A 21 5.13 9.97 3.41
N PHE A 22 4.41 9.10 4.12
CA PHE A 22 4.96 8.24 5.18
C PHE A 22 4.54 6.79 4.98
N ILE A 23 5.42 5.85 5.31
CA ILE A 23 5.14 4.41 5.37
C ILE A 23 5.48 3.97 6.78
N LYS A 24 4.52 3.39 7.50
CA LYS A 24 4.65 3.07 8.93
C LYS A 24 4.19 1.63 9.22
N PRO A 25 5.09 0.66 9.30
CA PRO A 25 4.75 -0.64 9.88
C PRO A 25 4.40 -0.50 11.37
N LEU A 26 3.66 -1.46 11.93
CA LEU A 26 3.39 -1.49 13.37
C LEU A 26 4.71 -1.70 14.12
N PRO A 27 4.98 -0.92 15.18
CA PRO A 27 6.13 -1.15 16.05
C PRO A 27 6.03 -2.51 16.73
N ARG A 28 7.09 -3.29 16.63
CA ARG A 28 7.23 -4.60 17.28
C ARG A 28 8.40 -4.60 18.28
N PRO A 29 8.36 -5.45 19.31
CA PRO A 29 9.49 -5.65 20.21
C PRO A 29 10.75 -6.09 19.44
N ALA A 30 11.94 -5.81 20.00
CA ALA A 30 13.22 -6.17 19.38
C ALA A 30 13.36 -7.68 19.07
N ALA A 31 12.67 -8.53 19.84
CA ALA A 31 12.61 -9.97 19.62
C ALA A 31 11.90 -10.36 18.29
N LEU A 32 11.08 -9.47 17.72
CA LEU A 32 10.34 -9.66 16.47
C LEU A 32 10.87 -8.74 15.35
N SER A 33 12.19 -8.54 15.33
CA SER A 33 12.86 -7.64 14.37
C SER A 33 12.77 -8.13 12.92
N THR A 34 12.69 -9.44 12.71
CA THR A 34 12.47 -10.05 11.39
C THR A 34 11.08 -9.71 10.86
N GLU A 35 10.04 -9.86 11.69
CA GLU A 35 8.66 -9.51 11.36
C GLU A 35 8.50 -8.01 11.13
N GLN A 36 9.20 -7.18 11.92
CA GLN A 36 9.26 -5.74 11.73
C GLN A 36 9.83 -5.38 10.35
N SER A 37 10.94 -6.02 9.96
CA SER A 37 11.59 -5.80 8.67
C SER A 37 10.72 -6.31 7.52
N HIS A 38 10.02 -7.42 7.73
CA HIS A 38 9.07 -7.97 6.77
C HIS A 38 7.89 -7.03 6.53
N ALA A 39 7.25 -6.51 7.59
CA ALA A 39 6.15 -5.54 7.48
C ALA A 39 6.57 -4.28 6.72
N ASP A 40 7.74 -3.70 7.05
CA ASP A 40 8.27 -2.52 6.37
C ASP A 40 8.49 -2.81 4.87
N THR A 41 9.15 -3.93 4.55
CA THR A 41 9.39 -4.36 3.16
C THR A 41 8.08 -4.59 2.41
N PHE A 42 7.10 -5.20 3.07
CA PHE A 42 5.79 -5.47 2.50
C PHE A 42 5.07 -4.16 2.12
N LEU A 43 4.97 -3.21 3.06
CA LEU A 43 4.33 -1.92 2.79
C LEU A 43 5.07 -1.12 1.72
N ARG A 44 6.41 -1.13 1.72
CA ARG A 44 7.22 -0.49 0.69
C ARG A 44 6.99 -1.10 -0.69
N ALA A 45 6.88 -2.43 -0.77
CA ALA A 45 6.56 -3.11 -2.01
C ALA A 45 5.14 -2.76 -2.51
N ILE A 46 4.14 -2.69 -1.62
CA ILE A 46 2.79 -2.19 -1.96
C ILE A 46 2.89 -0.76 -2.52
N ALA A 47 3.57 0.14 -1.79
CA ALA A 47 3.77 1.52 -2.20
C ALA A 47 4.43 1.63 -3.59
N ALA A 48 5.49 0.86 -3.84
CA ALA A 48 6.22 0.83 -5.10
C ALA A 48 5.32 0.45 -6.28
N GLN A 49 4.53 -0.62 -6.11
CA GLN A 49 3.70 -1.17 -7.17
C GLN A 49 2.43 -0.34 -7.44
N CYS A 50 1.95 0.41 -6.45
CA CYS A 50 0.82 1.32 -6.63
C CYS A 50 1.17 2.60 -7.40
N LEU A 51 2.45 2.93 -7.56
CA LEU A 51 2.91 4.20 -8.17
C LEU A 51 2.28 4.49 -9.55
N PRO A 52 2.21 3.54 -10.51
CA PRO A 52 1.62 3.82 -11.82
C PRO A 52 0.12 4.18 -11.74
N VAL A 53 -0.65 3.44 -10.93
CA VAL A 53 -2.09 3.70 -10.72
C VAL A 53 -2.27 5.07 -10.07
N MET A 54 -1.56 5.34 -8.97
CA MET A 54 -1.64 6.62 -8.27
C MET A 54 -1.26 7.81 -9.17
N LYS A 55 -0.20 7.67 -9.98
CA LYS A 55 0.21 8.70 -10.95
C LYS A 55 -0.87 8.96 -12.00
N ARG A 56 -1.44 7.90 -12.56
CA ARG A 56 -2.45 7.98 -13.63
C ARG A 56 -3.73 8.68 -13.15
N HIS A 57 -4.12 8.44 -11.90
CA HIS A 57 -5.34 8.98 -11.30
C HIS A 57 -5.11 10.18 -10.39
N HIS A 58 -3.90 10.77 -10.44
CA HIS A 58 -3.50 11.94 -9.65
C HIS A 58 -3.70 11.81 -8.13
N LEU A 59 -3.63 10.57 -7.63
CA LEU A 59 -3.82 10.23 -6.23
C LEU A 59 -2.52 10.43 -5.44
N SER A 60 -2.67 10.90 -4.21
CA SER A 60 -1.60 10.99 -3.23
C SER A 60 -2.18 10.74 -1.85
N ILE A 61 -1.37 10.17 -0.95
CA ILE A 61 -1.76 9.95 0.44
C ILE A 61 -0.68 10.45 1.40
N THR A 62 -1.09 10.88 2.59
CA THR A 62 -0.13 11.33 3.60
C THR A 62 0.54 10.13 4.27
N SER A 63 -0.22 9.16 4.79
CA SER A 63 0.36 8.01 5.49
C SER A 63 -0.20 6.67 4.99
N LEU A 64 0.69 5.71 4.72
CA LEU A 64 0.37 4.30 4.54
C LEU A 64 0.84 3.54 5.78
N GLU A 65 -0.10 2.96 6.53
CA GLU A 65 0.20 2.36 7.84
C GLU A 65 -0.27 0.90 7.89
N GLU A 66 0.44 0.08 8.67
CA GLU A 66 -0.07 -1.23 9.06
C GLU A 66 -1.07 -1.08 10.23
N HIS A 67 -2.11 -1.90 10.22
CA HIS A 67 -3.08 -2.02 11.30
C HIS A 67 -3.07 -3.43 11.90
N GLU A 68 -3.33 -3.53 13.21
CA GLU A 68 -3.45 -4.80 13.93
C GLU A 68 -4.54 -5.68 13.30
N PRO A 69 -4.43 -7.02 13.38
CA PRO A 69 -5.44 -7.93 12.85
C PRO A 69 -6.86 -7.57 13.33
N ASN A 70 -7.75 -7.27 12.40
CA ASN A 70 -9.12 -6.83 12.68
C ASN A 70 -10.15 -7.77 12.06
N ARG A 71 -11.36 -7.83 12.65
CA ARG A 71 -12.46 -8.72 12.20
C ARG A 71 -13.44 -8.02 11.26
N GLU A 72 -13.53 -6.70 11.35
CA GLU A 72 -14.55 -5.89 10.69
C GLU A 72 -14.03 -5.34 9.36
N PHE A 73 -12.73 -5.04 9.29
CA PHE A 73 -12.10 -4.52 8.09
C PHE A 73 -10.69 -5.10 7.89
N ILE A 74 -10.22 -5.06 6.65
CA ILE A 74 -8.84 -5.42 6.25
C ILE A 74 -8.07 -4.24 5.66
N GLY A 75 -8.77 -3.13 5.41
CA GLY A 75 -8.23 -1.84 5.02
C GLY A 75 -9.19 -0.74 5.45
N ARG A 76 -8.68 0.47 5.64
CA ARG A 76 -9.51 1.66 5.85
C ARG A 76 -8.80 2.91 5.37
N ASN A 77 -9.60 3.88 4.93
CA ASN A 77 -9.16 5.17 4.46
C ASN A 77 -9.79 6.30 5.29
N PHE A 78 -8.95 7.16 5.84
CA PHE A 78 -9.35 8.37 6.55
C PHE A 78 -9.13 9.59 5.66
N ASN A 79 -10.16 10.45 5.60
CA ASN A 79 -10.11 11.77 4.98
C ASN A 79 -9.53 11.77 3.55
N ASN A 80 -10.04 10.90 2.68
CA ASN A 80 -9.66 10.83 1.26
C ASN A 80 -8.14 10.66 1.03
N GLY A 81 -7.49 9.83 1.85
CA GLY A 81 -6.07 9.54 1.71
C GLY A 81 -5.18 10.30 2.68
N GLU A 82 -5.71 10.92 3.73
CA GLU A 82 -4.85 11.38 4.83
C GLU A 82 -4.14 10.18 5.46
N VAL A 83 -4.88 9.14 5.81
CA VAL A 83 -4.31 7.89 6.33
C VAL A 83 -5.00 6.70 5.67
N ILE A 84 -4.23 5.85 5.00
CA ILE A 84 -4.68 4.52 4.61
C ILE A 84 -4.00 3.52 5.53
N GLN A 85 -4.80 2.64 6.13
CA GLN A 85 -4.30 1.56 6.97
C GLN A 85 -4.64 0.21 6.34
N LEU A 86 -3.69 -0.71 6.38
CA LEU A 86 -3.80 -2.06 5.82
C LEU A 86 -3.53 -3.09 6.90
N VAL A 87 -4.37 -4.12 6.95
CA VAL A 87 -4.10 -5.31 7.77
C VAL A 87 -3.18 -6.23 6.96
N LEU A 88 -2.01 -6.57 7.52
CA LEU A 88 -1.02 -7.45 6.86
C LEU A 88 -1.05 -8.87 7.42
N GLN A 89 -1.58 -9.07 8.63
CA GLN A 89 -1.64 -10.35 9.32
C GLN A 89 -3.08 -10.68 9.73
N ARG A 90 -3.41 -11.97 9.67
CA ARG A 90 -4.64 -12.52 10.24
C ARG A 90 -4.48 -12.68 11.75
N ARG A 91 -5.58 -12.94 12.45
CA ARG A 91 -5.58 -13.10 13.93
C ARG A 91 -4.79 -14.31 14.42
N ASP A 92 -4.55 -15.29 13.54
CA ASP A 92 -3.69 -16.45 13.82
C ASP A 92 -2.19 -16.15 13.60
N GLY A 93 -1.83 -14.91 13.26
CA GLY A 93 -0.47 -14.47 12.97
C GLY A 93 0.00 -14.76 11.55
N SER A 94 -0.81 -15.43 10.72
CA SER A 94 -0.44 -15.69 9.32
C SER A 94 -0.50 -14.41 8.48
N TRP A 95 0.48 -14.23 7.59
CA TRP A 95 0.52 -13.10 6.67
C TRP A 95 -0.55 -13.23 5.58
N MET A 96 -1.18 -12.10 5.23
CA MET A 96 -2.05 -12.01 4.08
C MET A 96 -1.25 -12.10 2.78
N SER A 97 -1.86 -12.63 1.71
CA SER A 97 -1.14 -12.70 0.44
C SER A 97 -0.91 -11.29 -0.11
N PHE A 98 0.26 -11.08 -0.72
CA PHE A 98 0.63 -9.78 -1.26
C PHE A 98 -0.41 -9.22 -2.23
N ARG A 99 -0.90 -10.07 -3.16
CA ARG A 99 -1.95 -9.68 -4.12
C ARG A 99 -3.29 -9.36 -3.45
N GLN A 100 -3.65 -10.03 -2.36
CA GLN A 100 -4.85 -9.67 -1.59
C GLN A 100 -4.72 -8.26 -1.03
N VAL A 101 -3.59 -7.95 -0.38
CA VAL A 101 -3.33 -6.61 0.19
C VAL A 101 -3.27 -5.53 -0.89
N GLN A 102 -2.71 -5.82 -2.08
CA GLN A 102 -2.76 -4.89 -3.22
C GLN A 102 -4.19 -4.55 -3.64
N MET A 103 -5.09 -5.54 -3.66
CA MET A 103 -6.49 -5.31 -4.03
C MET A 103 -7.26 -4.54 -2.95
N VAL A 104 -6.90 -4.72 -1.67
CA VAL A 104 -7.38 -3.86 -0.57
C VAL A 104 -6.88 -2.44 -0.78
N MET A 105 -5.59 -2.24 -1.08
CA MET A 105 -5.06 -0.91 -1.37
C MET A 105 -5.79 -0.23 -2.54
N MET A 106 -6.17 -0.95 -3.60
CA MET A 106 -6.98 -0.38 -4.70
C MET A 106 -8.39 0.01 -4.25
N HIS A 107 -8.99 -0.73 -3.31
CA HIS A 107 -10.26 -0.36 -2.68
C HIS A 107 -10.11 0.93 -1.87
N GLU A 108 -9.09 1.01 -1.02
CA GLU A 108 -8.86 2.20 -0.20
C GLU A 108 -8.52 3.42 -1.05
N LEU A 109 -7.75 3.28 -2.12
CA LEU A 109 -7.50 4.40 -3.04
C LEU A 109 -8.76 4.89 -3.75
N ALA A 110 -9.74 4.02 -4.04
CA ALA A 110 -11.01 4.44 -4.61
C ALA A 110 -11.81 5.34 -3.65
N HIS A 111 -11.63 5.16 -2.33
CA HIS A 111 -12.19 6.06 -1.33
C HIS A 111 -11.62 7.49 -1.40
N ASN A 112 -10.46 7.73 -2.01
CA ASN A 112 -9.98 9.11 -2.27
C ASN A 112 -10.87 9.87 -3.26
N VAL A 113 -11.66 9.16 -4.08
CA VAL A 113 -12.48 9.73 -5.15
C VAL A 113 -13.96 9.61 -4.83
N GLN A 114 -14.38 8.46 -4.27
CA GLN A 114 -15.77 8.14 -4.00
C GLN A 114 -15.92 7.54 -2.60
N MET A 115 -16.59 8.26 -1.69
CA MET A 115 -16.70 7.81 -0.29
C MET A 115 -17.64 6.62 -0.10
N ASN A 116 -18.81 6.64 -0.73
CA ASN A 116 -19.86 5.64 -0.51
C ASN A 116 -19.74 4.50 -1.51
N HIS A 117 -19.97 3.24 -1.09
CA HIS A 117 -19.92 2.02 -1.91
C HIS A 117 -21.04 1.88 -2.97
N GLY A 118 -21.41 2.98 -3.64
CA GLY A 118 -22.34 3.01 -4.76
C GLY A 118 -21.68 2.66 -6.09
N ARG A 119 -22.45 2.77 -7.18
CA ARG A 119 -22.01 2.44 -8.54
C ARG A 119 -20.73 3.17 -8.97
N ALA A 120 -20.60 4.45 -8.61
CA ALA A 120 -19.42 5.25 -8.95
C ALA A 120 -18.15 4.71 -8.26
N PHE A 121 -18.24 4.38 -6.97
CA PHE A 121 -17.13 3.76 -6.24
C PHE A 121 -16.69 2.45 -6.89
N TRP A 122 -17.63 1.57 -7.23
CA TRP A 122 -17.30 0.29 -7.84
C TRP A 122 -16.68 0.45 -9.23
N ALA A 123 -17.06 1.49 -9.99
CA ALA A 123 -16.42 1.81 -11.26
C ALA A 123 -14.94 2.18 -11.07
N GLU A 124 -14.65 3.12 -10.16
CA GLU A 124 -13.28 3.56 -9.83
C GLU A 124 -12.43 2.38 -9.30
N ARG A 125 -12.95 1.68 -8.29
CA ARG A 125 -12.25 0.53 -7.68
C ARG A 125 -11.95 -0.54 -8.71
N ASN A 126 -12.89 -0.86 -9.61
CA ASN A 126 -12.69 -1.89 -10.62
C ASN A 126 -11.68 -1.45 -11.69
N GLN A 127 -11.66 -0.17 -12.04
CA GLN A 127 -10.63 0.38 -12.91
C GLN A 127 -9.24 0.24 -12.28
N PHE A 128 -9.07 0.65 -11.02
CA PHE A 128 -7.79 0.53 -10.31
C PHE A 128 -7.34 -0.93 -10.17
N ALA A 129 -8.28 -1.82 -9.85
CA ALA A 129 -8.04 -3.25 -9.78
C ALA A 129 -7.59 -3.87 -11.12
N ALA A 130 -8.19 -3.45 -12.24
CA ALA A 130 -7.80 -3.91 -13.58
C ALA A 130 -6.39 -3.41 -13.95
N GLU A 131 -6.07 -2.15 -13.65
CA GLU A 131 -4.74 -1.60 -13.87
C GLU A 131 -3.67 -2.31 -13.03
N MET A 132 -3.98 -2.63 -11.77
CA MET A 132 -3.07 -3.41 -10.91
C MET A 132 -2.83 -4.82 -11.45
N LYS A 133 -3.88 -5.50 -11.94
CA LYS A 133 -3.73 -6.82 -12.59
C LYS A 133 -2.86 -6.76 -13.84
N ALA A 134 -3.03 -5.74 -14.67
CA ALA A 134 -2.18 -5.53 -15.85
C ALA A 134 -0.72 -5.28 -15.47
N LEU A 135 -0.43 -4.66 -14.32
CA LEU A 135 0.93 -4.55 -13.79
C LEU A 135 1.50 -5.92 -13.38
N TRP A 136 0.67 -6.80 -12.80
CA TRP A 136 1.09 -8.17 -12.47
C TRP A 136 1.46 -8.98 -13.71
N GLU A 137 0.63 -8.93 -14.76
CA GLU A 137 0.87 -9.62 -16.03
C GLU A 137 2.17 -9.18 -16.71
N ARG A 138 2.56 -7.92 -16.49
CA ARG A 138 3.80 -7.34 -16.99
C ARG A 138 5.01 -7.56 -16.07
N GLY A 139 4.84 -8.24 -14.94
CA GLY A 139 5.90 -8.46 -13.96
C GLY A 139 6.41 -7.18 -13.31
N TYR A 140 5.59 -6.14 -13.20
CA TYR A 140 6.01 -4.87 -12.61
C TYR A 140 6.15 -4.96 -11.08
N THR A 141 7.34 -4.69 -10.57
CA THR A 141 7.65 -4.75 -9.12
C THR A 141 7.93 -3.40 -8.47
N GLY A 142 7.90 -2.30 -9.24
CA GLY A 142 8.31 -0.97 -8.80
C GLY A 142 9.58 -0.49 -9.52
N ARG A 143 9.69 0.81 -9.84
CA ARG A 143 10.93 1.35 -10.46
C ARG A 143 11.96 1.62 -9.37
N GLY A 144 13.14 1.02 -9.46
CA GLY A 144 14.27 1.30 -8.55
C GLY A 144 14.18 0.62 -7.17
N PHE A 145 13.02 0.08 -6.79
CA PHE A 145 12.92 -0.89 -5.69
C PHE A 145 13.30 -2.26 -6.24
N GLY A 146 14.61 -2.45 -6.42
CA GLY A 146 15.18 -3.74 -6.82
C GLY A 146 14.87 -4.80 -5.78
N VAL A 147 14.69 -6.03 -6.25
CA VAL A 147 14.50 -7.25 -5.47
C VAL A 147 15.67 -7.40 -4.48
N LEU A 148 15.58 -6.78 -3.31
CA LEU A 148 16.52 -7.02 -2.21
C LEU A 148 15.99 -8.22 -1.42
N GLY A 149 16.40 -9.40 -1.86
CA GLY A 149 16.45 -10.62 -1.04
C GLY A 149 15.19 -11.48 -1.04
N GLY A 150 15.18 -12.52 -1.88
CA GLY A 150 14.28 -13.67 -1.74
C GLY A 150 13.38 -13.87 -2.96
N SER A 151 13.57 -15.01 -3.63
CA SER A 151 12.67 -15.47 -4.68
C SER A 151 11.26 -15.64 -4.12
N TRP A 152 10.32 -14.84 -4.60
CA TRP A 152 8.90 -15.15 -4.44
C TRP A 152 8.49 -16.03 -5.62
N THR A 153 8.73 -17.34 -5.48
CA THR A 153 7.99 -18.33 -6.26
C THR A 153 6.56 -18.38 -5.72
N VAL A 154 5.63 -18.22 -6.64
CA VAL A 154 4.19 -18.41 -6.50
C VAL A 154 3.85 -19.80 -5.96
#